data_AF-A0A0G1K4X2-F1
#
_entry.id   AF-A0A0G1K4X2-F1
#
_cell.length_a   1.000
_cell.length_b   1.000
_cell.length_c   1.000
_cell.angle_alpha   90.00
_cell.angle_beta   90.00
_cell.angle_gamma   90.00
#
_symmetry.space_group_name_H-M   'P 1'
#
loop_
_entity.id
_entity.type
_entity.pdbx_description
1 polymer ?
#
loop_
_entity_poly.entity_id
_entity_poly.type
_entity_poly.pdbx_seq_one_letter_code
_entity_poly.pdbx_strand_id
1 'polypeptide(L)'
;MATDQTEIRDLSEKVLLEFEAYDRPHKVWSKEFYSSVIVIAFLVSIIFYFIEGIMPVVVIWALVFMLWAMAKTKPSMIKTTLTSWGLKSLDKTYRYEEMTSFWFETKWSTRLLRINLATVPWHLVVVINLQNEEELKNLLLERVIFQEPPVTWVDKALKWVGEKMPLE
;
A
#
# COMPACT_ATOMS: atom_id res chain seq x y z
N MET A 1 2.44 -60.48 1.09
CA MET A 1 3.20 -59.36 1.70
C MET A 1 3.13 -58.21 0.72
N ALA A 2 2.15 -57.32 0.89
CA ALA A 2 2.07 -56.09 0.11
C ALA A 2 2.93 -55.06 0.85
N THR A 3 3.98 -54.58 0.20
CA THR A 3 4.85 -53.53 0.72
C THR A 3 4.05 -52.23 0.71
N ASP A 4 3.47 -51.89 1.86
CA ASP A 4 2.85 -50.59 2.11
C ASP A 4 3.97 -49.55 2.17
N GLN A 5 4.26 -48.92 1.03
CA GLN A 5 5.15 -47.78 0.98
C GLN A 5 4.40 -46.60 1.57
N THR A 6 4.60 -46.37 2.86
CA THR A 6 4.16 -45.16 3.54
C THR A 6 4.93 -44.00 2.94
N GLU A 7 4.36 -43.37 1.92
CA GLU A 7 4.84 -42.13 1.34
C GLU A 7 4.85 -41.08 2.46
N ILE A 8 6.04 -40.81 3.02
CA ILE A 8 6.22 -39.77 4.01
C ILE A 8 5.94 -38.45 3.29
N ARG A 9 4.71 -37.95 3.41
CA ARG A 9 4.33 -36.64 2.91
C ARG A 9 5.18 -35.62 3.63
N ASP A 10 6.15 -35.07 2.91
CA ASP A 10 6.98 -33.97 3.39
C ASP A 10 6.09 -32.74 3.61
N LEU A 11 5.65 -32.56 4.87
CA LEU A 11 4.83 -31.42 5.32
C LEU A 11 5.68 -30.17 5.59
N SER A 12 6.98 -30.17 5.25
CA SER A 12 7.84 -29.01 5.46
C SER A 12 7.36 -27.80 4.65
N GLU A 13 7.53 -26.61 5.25
CA GLU A 13 7.25 -25.35 4.58
C GLU A 13 8.27 -25.13 3.45
N LYS A 14 7.79 -25.03 2.22
CA LYS A 14 8.62 -24.75 1.04
C LYS A 14 8.47 -23.29 0.66
N VAL A 15 9.59 -22.60 0.49
CA VAL A 15 9.63 -21.24 -0.04
C VAL A 15 9.36 -21.30 -1.54
N LEU A 16 8.31 -20.62 -2.00
CA LEU A 16 7.92 -20.55 -3.41
C LEU A 16 8.52 -19.32 -4.09
N LEU A 17 8.40 -18.15 -3.44
CA LEU A 17 8.87 -16.88 -3.97
C LEU A 17 9.29 -15.95 -2.83
N GLU A 18 10.43 -15.26 -2.99
CA GLU A 18 10.87 -14.22 -2.07
C GLU A 18 11.06 -12.90 -2.81
N PHE A 19 10.54 -11.83 -2.23
CA PHE A 19 10.72 -10.50 -2.78
C PHE A 19 10.80 -9.43 -1.71
N GLU A 20 11.57 -8.38 -2.01
CA GLU A 20 11.67 -7.18 -1.19
C GLU A 20 10.82 -6.07 -1.79
N ALA A 21 9.97 -5.48 -0.95
CA ALA A 21 9.11 -4.37 -1.32
C ALA A 21 8.93 -3.39 -0.15
N TYR A 22 8.39 -2.21 -0.43
CA TYR A 22 8.11 -1.23 0.62
C TYR A 22 6.99 -1.74 1.55
N ASP A 23 7.13 -1.46 2.85
CA ASP A 23 6.13 -1.82 3.87
C ASP A 23 4.76 -1.15 3.62
N ARG A 24 4.76 0.01 2.98
CA ARG A 24 3.55 0.77 2.66
C ARG A 24 3.66 1.44 1.29
N PRO A 25 2.54 1.64 0.58
CA PRO A 25 2.52 2.46 -0.63
C PRO A 25 3.05 3.86 -0.32
N HIS A 26 4.02 4.33 -1.08
CA HIS A 26 4.67 5.62 -0.84
C HIS A 26 4.30 6.62 -1.92
N LYS A 27 3.49 7.62 -1.56
CA LYS A 27 3.26 8.77 -2.43
C LYS A 27 4.45 9.72 -2.31
N VAL A 28 5.28 9.80 -3.35
CA VAL A 28 6.30 10.84 -3.47
C VAL A 28 5.61 12.10 -3.99
N TRP A 29 5.58 13.14 -3.17
CA TRP A 29 5.02 14.44 -3.57
C TRP A 29 5.96 15.13 -4.56
N SER A 30 5.40 15.70 -5.63
CA SER A 30 6.16 16.41 -6.67
C SER A 30 6.81 17.69 -6.10
N LYS A 31 7.92 18.14 -6.68
CA LYS A 31 8.54 19.44 -6.31
C LYS A 31 7.57 20.60 -6.56
N GLU A 32 6.73 20.47 -7.60
CA GLU A 32 5.71 21.44 -7.98
C GLU A 32 4.62 21.56 -6.90
N PHE A 33 4.23 20.46 -6.27
CA PHE A 33 3.32 20.47 -5.12
C PHE A 33 3.90 21.29 -3.96
N TYR A 34 5.14 21.01 -3.54
CA TYR A 34 5.77 21.78 -2.45
C TYR A 34 5.92 23.25 -2.80
N SER A 35 6.30 23.57 -4.04
CA SER A 35 6.40 24.94 -4.52
C SER A 35 5.05 25.66 -4.38
N SER A 36 3.96 25.03 -4.85
CA SER A 36 2.61 25.57 -4.77
C SER A 36 2.17 25.81 -3.32
N VAL A 37 2.39 24.82 -2.43
CA VAL A 37 2.07 24.94 -1.00
C VAL A 37 2.85 26.08 -0.35
N ILE A 38 4.15 26.21 -0.63
CA ILE A 38 4.99 27.27 -0.08
C ILE A 38 4.55 28.64 -0.59
N VAL A 39 4.22 28.77 -1.88
CA VAL A 39 3.73 30.03 -2.47
C VAL A 39 2.39 30.44 -1.84
N ILE A 40 1.44 29.50 -1.72
CA ILE A 40 0.14 29.76 -1.08
C ILE A 40 0.35 30.15 0.40
N ALA A 41 1.15 29.39 1.14
CA ALA A 41 1.43 29.69 2.54
C ALA A 41 2.09 31.06 2.72
N PHE A 42 2.98 31.45 1.80
CA PHE A 42 3.62 32.76 1.78
C PHE A 42 2.61 33.88 1.52
N LEU A 43 1.76 33.75 0.50
CA LEU A 43 0.71 34.74 0.20
C LEU A 43 -0.27 34.90 1.38
N VAL A 44 -0.73 33.79 1.94
CA VAL A 44 -1.64 33.79 3.09
C VAL A 44 -0.96 34.39 4.32
N SER A 45 0.33 34.14 4.53
CA SER A 45 1.12 34.77 5.60
C SER A 45 1.18 36.28 5.45
N ILE A 46 1.38 36.81 4.24
CA ILE A 46 1.37 38.26 4.00
C ILE A 46 0.02 38.86 4.37
N ILE A 47 -1.08 38.23 3.94
CA ILE A 47 -2.44 38.70 4.24
C ILE A 47 -2.68 38.74 5.75
N PHE A 48 -2.39 37.64 6.46
CA PHE A 48 -2.58 37.58 7.91
C PHE A 48 -1.67 38.52 8.69
N TYR A 49 -0.45 38.76 8.21
CA TYR A 49 0.46 39.73 8.80
C TYR A 49 -0.16 41.12 8.88
N PHE A 50 -0.87 41.56 7.83
CA PHE A 50 -1.55 42.85 7.83
C PHE A 50 -2.84 42.89 8.68
N ILE A 51 -3.49 41.74 8.89
CA ILE A 51 -4.75 41.66 9.64
C ILE A 51 -4.51 41.66 11.16
N GLU A 52 -3.66 40.75 11.63
CA GLU A 52 -3.52 40.44 13.07
C GLU A 52 -2.05 40.52 13.56
N GLY A 53 -1.10 40.72 12.63
CA GLY A 53 0.33 40.77 12.94
C GLY A 53 1.02 39.42 12.81
N ILE A 54 2.10 39.20 13.57
CA ILE A 54 3.02 38.08 13.35
C ILE A 54 2.51 36.72 13.86
N MET A 55 1.53 36.69 14.77
CA MET A 55 1.10 35.45 15.42
C MET A 55 0.52 34.40 14.44
N PRO A 56 -0.41 34.73 13.52
CA PRO A 56 -0.94 33.72 12.60
C PRO A 56 0.09 33.25 11.56
N VAL A 57 1.06 34.11 11.21
CA VAL A 57 2.17 33.76 10.30
C VAL A 57 2.97 32.59 10.87
N VAL A 58 3.30 32.64 12.16
CA VAL A 58 4.04 31.55 12.84
C VAL A 58 3.25 30.25 12.81
N VAL A 59 1.92 30.30 13.01
CA VAL A 59 1.05 29.11 12.96
C VAL A 59 1.04 28.47 11.57
N ILE A 60 0.92 29.29 10.51
CA ILE A 60 0.96 28.81 9.12
C ILE A 60 2.29 28.09 8.86
N TRP A 61 3.41 28.69 9.25
CA TRP A 61 4.73 28.08 9.04
C TRP A 61 4.95 26.82 9.87
N ALA A 62 4.36 26.72 11.08
CA ALA A 62 4.36 25.49 11.85
C ALA A 62 3.61 24.35 11.12
N LEU A 63 2.47 24.64 10.48
CA LEU A 63 1.74 23.65 9.67
C LEU A 63 2.52 23.23 8.43
N VAL A 64 3.13 24.19 7.71
CA VAL A 64 4.00 23.90 6.56
C VAL A 64 5.17 23.00 6.99
N PHE A 65 5.80 23.31 8.11
CA PHE A 65 6.87 22.49 8.67
C PHE A 65 6.39 21.08 9.03
N MET A 66 5.22 20.95 9.66
CA MET A 66 4.61 19.65 9.96
C MET A 66 4.41 18.80 8.70
N LEU A 67 3.81 19.39 7.65
CA LEU A 67 3.59 18.71 6.38
C LEU A 67 4.91 18.24 5.73
N TRP A 68 5.93 19.10 5.75
CA TRP A 68 7.26 18.77 5.26
C TRP A 68 7.90 17.61 6.05
N ALA A 69 7.80 17.63 7.38
CA ALA A 69 8.36 16.60 8.25
C ALA A 69 7.68 15.24 8.00
N MET A 70 6.35 15.21 7.88
CA MET A 70 5.60 14.00 7.56
C MET A 70 6.03 13.40 6.22
N ALA A 71 6.18 14.25 5.20
CA ALA A 71 6.46 13.79 3.86
C ALA A 71 7.93 13.34 3.64
N LYS A 72 8.85 13.68 4.55
CA LYS A 72 10.24 13.19 4.53
C LYS A 72 10.38 11.75 5.05
N THR A 73 9.36 11.18 5.68
CA THR A 73 9.42 9.84 6.29
C THR A 73 9.33 8.71 5.24
N LYS A 74 10.50 8.30 4.74
CA LYS A 74 10.59 7.18 3.78
C LYS A 74 10.09 5.86 4.41
N PRO A 75 9.43 4.98 3.64
CA PRO A 75 9.06 3.65 4.10
C PRO A 75 10.29 2.75 4.21
N SER A 76 10.28 1.82 5.16
CA SER A 76 11.23 0.71 5.22
C SER A 76 10.95 -0.32 4.13
N MET A 77 11.99 -1.00 3.67
CA MET A 77 11.88 -2.19 2.82
C MET A 77 11.65 -3.41 3.72
N ILE A 78 10.70 -4.26 3.34
CA ILE A 78 10.37 -5.50 4.03
C ILE A 78 10.53 -6.68 3.08
N LYS A 79 11.02 -7.80 3.62
CA LYS A 79 11.07 -9.09 2.93
C LYS A 79 9.72 -9.77 3.06
N THR A 80 9.10 -10.07 1.94
CA THR A 80 7.87 -10.87 1.87
C THR A 80 8.19 -12.20 1.20
N THR A 81 7.83 -13.29 1.87
CA THR A 81 8.07 -14.64 1.39
C THR A 81 6.72 -15.32 1.17
N LEU A 82 6.46 -15.75 -0.05
CA LEU A 82 5.37 -16.67 -0.34
C LEU A 82 5.85 -18.10 -0.11
N THR A 83 5.18 -18.82 0.77
CA THR A 83 5.51 -20.21 1.12
C THR A 83 4.37 -21.14 0.76
N SER A 84 4.60 -22.44 0.87
CA SER A 84 3.57 -23.45 0.67
C SER A 84 2.41 -23.34 1.67
N TRP A 85 2.54 -22.60 2.77
CA TRP A 85 1.49 -22.44 3.78
C TRP A 85 0.74 -21.11 3.66
N GLY A 86 1.37 -20.09 3.09
CA GLY A 86 0.75 -18.79 2.96
C GLY A 86 1.75 -17.69 2.61
N LEU A 87 1.34 -16.46 2.92
CA LEU A 87 2.16 -15.28 2.74
C LEU A 87 2.77 -14.86 4.09
N LYS A 88 4.09 -14.86 4.17
CA LYS A 88 4.83 -14.40 5.34
C LYS A 88 5.30 -12.97 5.12
N SER A 89 4.89 -12.08 6.01
CA SER A 89 5.29 -10.67 6.01
C SER A 89 5.65 -10.22 7.42
N LEU A 90 6.82 -9.61 7.57
CA LEU A 90 7.47 -9.32 8.85
C LEU A 90 7.52 -10.53 9.79
N ASP A 91 6.62 -10.56 10.77
CA ASP A 91 6.59 -11.53 11.88
C ASP A 91 5.27 -12.34 11.89
N LYS A 92 4.43 -12.17 10.86
CA LYS A 92 3.16 -12.87 10.71
C LYS A 92 3.13 -13.70 9.43
N THR A 93 2.60 -14.91 9.57
CA THR A 93 2.27 -15.78 8.45
C THR A 93 0.75 -15.76 8.27
N TYR A 94 0.31 -15.20 7.15
CA TYR A 94 -1.08 -15.22 6.73
C TYR A 94 -1.31 -16.49 5.92
N ARG A 95 -2.14 -17.39 6.43
CA ARG A 95 -2.33 -18.68 5.77
C ARG A 95 -3.34 -18.58 4.63
N TYR A 96 -3.23 -19.48 3.65
CA TYR A 96 -4.17 -19.49 2.52
C TYR A 96 -5.63 -19.67 2.95
N GLU A 97 -5.89 -20.43 4.03
CA GLU A 97 -7.25 -20.64 4.53
C GLU A 97 -7.89 -19.37 5.07
N GLU A 98 -7.09 -18.36 5.42
CA GLU A 98 -7.56 -17.06 5.87
C GLU A 98 -7.83 -16.11 4.70
N MET A 99 -7.31 -16.41 3.49
CA MET A 99 -7.42 -15.56 2.31
C MET A 99 -8.70 -15.89 1.54
N THR A 100 -9.61 -14.92 1.43
CA THR A 100 -10.89 -15.11 0.75
C THR A 100 -10.81 -14.77 -0.73
N SER A 101 -10.19 -13.64 -1.06
CA SER A 101 -9.96 -13.23 -2.44
C SER A 101 -8.76 -12.30 -2.57
N PHE A 102 -8.22 -12.18 -3.77
CA PHE A 102 -7.14 -11.24 -4.07
C PHE A 102 -7.33 -10.50 -5.38
N TRP A 103 -6.72 -9.33 -5.49
CA TRP A 103 -6.65 -8.55 -6.73
C TRP A 103 -5.42 -7.65 -6.74
N PHE A 104 -5.11 -7.12 -7.92
CA PHE A 104 -4.02 -6.16 -8.09
C PHE A 104 -4.57 -4.76 -8.34
N GLU A 105 -3.97 -3.77 -7.68
CA GLU A 105 -4.31 -2.35 -7.85
C GLU A 105 -3.03 -1.55 -8.07
N THR A 106 -3.10 -0.51 -8.89
CA THR A 106 -1.99 0.45 -9.02
C THR A 106 -2.38 1.76 -8.34
N LYS A 107 -1.58 2.19 -7.36
CA LYS A 107 -1.80 3.44 -6.63
C LYS A 107 -0.50 4.22 -6.51
N TRP A 108 -0.50 5.50 -6.92
CA TRP A 108 0.68 6.38 -6.90
C TRP A 108 1.92 5.75 -7.55
N SER A 109 1.75 5.18 -8.76
CA SER A 109 2.80 4.48 -9.52
C SER A 109 3.42 3.27 -8.81
N THR A 110 2.81 2.80 -7.73
CA THR A 110 3.19 1.60 -6.99
C THR A 110 2.16 0.50 -7.26
N ARG A 111 2.62 -0.72 -7.55
CA ARG A 111 1.76 -1.88 -7.73
C ARG A 111 1.48 -2.54 -6.38
N LEU A 112 0.21 -2.82 -6.12
CA LEU A 112 -0.28 -3.36 -4.86
C LEU A 112 -0.98 -4.68 -5.11
N LEU A 113 -0.63 -5.69 -4.33
CA LEU A 113 -1.41 -6.89 -4.13
C LEU A 113 -2.32 -6.66 -2.92
N ARG A 114 -3.62 -6.76 -3.14
CA ARG A 114 -4.61 -6.74 -2.06
C ARG A 114 -5.19 -8.12 -1.88
N ILE A 115 -5.26 -8.54 -0.62
CA ILE A 115 -5.83 -9.82 -0.22
C ILE A 115 -6.90 -9.51 0.82
N ASN A 116 -8.10 -10.03 0.62
CA ASN A 116 -9.15 -10.04 1.62
C ASN A 116 -8.93 -11.22 2.57
N LEU A 117 -9.09 -10.97 3.86
CA LEU A 117 -8.96 -11.96 4.91
C LEU A 117 -10.31 -12.21 5.58
N ALA A 118 -10.57 -13.46 5.95
CA ALA A 118 -11.71 -13.83 6.78
C ALA A 118 -11.53 -13.35 8.25
N THR A 119 -10.28 -13.15 8.66
CA THR A 119 -9.88 -12.75 10.01
C THR A 119 -9.32 -11.32 10.03
N VAL A 120 -9.29 -10.70 11.22
CA VAL A 120 -8.74 -9.35 11.42
C VAL A 120 -7.28 -9.33 10.95
N PRO A 121 -6.87 -8.40 10.06
CA PRO A 121 -7.45 -7.07 9.79
C PRO A 121 -8.40 -6.95 8.58
N TRP A 122 -8.97 -8.05 8.06
CA TRP A 122 -9.87 -8.14 6.89
C TRP A 122 -9.26 -7.76 5.53
N HIS A 123 -8.24 -6.92 5.50
CA HIS A 123 -7.51 -6.55 4.30
C HIS A 123 -6.00 -6.56 4.56
N LEU A 124 -5.27 -7.26 3.71
CA LEU A 124 -3.82 -7.21 3.65
C LEU A 124 -3.43 -6.51 2.35
N VAL A 125 -2.55 -5.53 2.46
CA VAL A 125 -2.01 -4.78 1.32
C VAL A 125 -0.51 -5.00 1.30
N VAL A 126 -0.01 -5.54 0.19
CA VAL A 126 1.41 -5.83 -0.01
C VAL A 126 1.86 -5.08 -1.25
N VAL A 127 2.92 -4.29 -1.11
CA VAL A 127 3.57 -3.67 -2.27
C VAL A 127 4.31 -4.75 -3.03
N ILE A 128 4.19 -4.76 -4.36
CA ILE A 128 4.88 -5.74 -5.21
C ILE A 128 5.66 -5.03 -6.33
N ASN A 129 6.72 -5.68 -6.79
CA ASN A 129 7.44 -5.26 -7.99
C ASN A 129 6.74 -5.85 -9.23
N LEU A 130 6.66 -5.08 -10.32
CA LEU A 130 5.99 -5.53 -11.55
C LEU A 130 6.58 -6.82 -12.13
N GLN A 131 7.88 -7.06 -11.92
CA GLN A 131 8.59 -8.26 -12.40
C GLN A 131 8.04 -9.56 -11.80
N ASN A 132 7.51 -9.50 -10.58
CA ASN A 132 7.07 -10.68 -9.83
C ASN A 132 5.55 -10.87 -9.91
N GLU A 133 4.83 -9.97 -10.58
CA GLU A 133 3.36 -9.97 -10.59
C GLU A 133 2.80 -11.22 -11.27
N GLU A 134 3.32 -11.60 -12.44
CA GLU A 134 2.82 -12.76 -13.18
C GLU A 134 3.05 -14.07 -12.41
N GLU A 135 4.24 -14.24 -11.86
CA GLU A 135 4.59 -15.41 -11.05
C GLU A 135 3.73 -15.48 -9.79
N LEU A 136 3.58 -14.35 -9.08
CA LEU A 136 2.76 -14.25 -7.88
C LEU A 136 1.28 -14.52 -8.19
N LYS A 137 0.78 -14.02 -9.33
CA LYS A 137 -0.58 -14.29 -9.79
C LYS A 137 -0.81 -15.77 -10.03
N ASN A 138 0.11 -16.44 -10.72
CA ASN A 138 -0.02 -17.87 -11.01
C ASN A 138 -0.02 -18.70 -9.72
N LEU A 139 0.90 -18.42 -8.79
CA LEU A 139 1.00 -19.13 -7.51
C LEU A 139 -0.22 -18.89 -6.60
N LEU A 140 -0.81 -17.68 -6.63
CA LEU A 140 -2.02 -17.36 -5.85
C LEU A 140 -3.29 -17.94 -6.48
N LEU A 141 -3.41 -17.97 -7.81
CA LEU A 141 -4.58 -18.52 -8.51
C LEU A 141 -4.80 -20.00 -8.22
N GLU A 142 -3.74 -20.76 -7.92
CA GLU A 142 -3.84 -22.16 -7.54
C GLU A 142 -4.57 -22.37 -6.20
N ARG A 143 -4.63 -21.34 -5.34
CA ARG A 143 -4.98 -21.48 -3.92
C ARG A 143 -6.03 -20.48 -3.44
N VAL A 144 -6.18 -19.33 -4.10
CA VAL A 144 -7.04 -18.22 -3.70
C VAL A 144 -7.81 -17.71 -4.91
N ILE A 145 -9.04 -17.23 -4.69
CA ILE A 145 -9.91 -16.72 -5.75
C ILE A 145 -9.46 -15.30 -6.17
N PHE A 146 -9.28 -15.07 -7.47
CA PHE A 146 -9.08 -13.73 -8.01
C PHE A 146 -10.42 -13.01 -8.15
N GLN A 147 -10.62 -11.92 -7.40
CA GLN A 147 -11.85 -11.12 -7.44
C GLN A 147 -11.56 -9.65 -7.18
N GLU A 148 -11.81 -8.82 -8.19
CA GLU A 148 -11.76 -7.36 -8.03
C GLU A 148 -12.99 -6.87 -7.23
N PRO A 149 -12.81 -5.93 -6.29
CA PRO A 149 -13.92 -5.38 -5.52
C PRO A 149 -14.88 -4.61 -6.43
N PRO A 150 -16.21 -4.71 -6.22
CA PRO A 150 -17.18 -3.98 -7.03
C PRO A 150 -17.00 -2.47 -6.81
N VAL A 151 -16.88 -1.73 -7.92
CA VAL A 151 -16.77 -0.27 -7.88
C VAL A 151 -18.09 0.32 -7.40
N THR A 152 -18.05 0.94 -6.22
CA THR A 152 -19.23 1.51 -5.57
C THR A 152 -19.53 2.90 -6.16
N TRP A 153 -20.80 3.33 -6.15
CA TRP A 153 -21.22 4.68 -6.54
C TRP A 153 -20.42 5.81 -5.85
N VAL A 154 -20.06 5.61 -4.58
CA VAL A 154 -19.16 6.50 -3.82
C VAL A 154 -17.76 6.56 -4.44
N ASP A 155 -17.20 5.44 -4.88
CA ASP A 155 -15.88 5.38 -5.53
C ASP A 155 -15.89 6.16 -6.85
N LYS A 156 -17.01 6.10 -7.61
CA LYS A 156 -17.18 6.88 -8.84
C LYS A 156 -17.22 8.38 -8.55
N ALA A 157 -17.91 8.79 -7.49
CA ALA A 157 -17.96 10.19 -7.07
C ALA A 157 -16.58 10.70 -6.63
N LEU A 158 -15.85 9.92 -5.83
CA LEU A 158 -14.48 10.25 -5.41
C LEU A 158 -13.52 10.35 -6.59
N LYS A 159 -13.60 9.41 -7.54
CA LYS A 159 -12.80 9.45 -8.77
C LYS A 159 -13.10 10.69 -9.60
N TRP A 160 -14.38 11.03 -9.75
CA TRP A 160 -14.79 12.25 -10.45
C TRP A 160 -14.27 13.53 -9.78
N VAL A 161 -14.35 13.61 -8.44
CA VAL A 161 -13.81 14.76 -7.69
C VAL A 161 -12.29 14.84 -7.85
N GLY A 162 -11.57 13.71 -7.76
CA GLY A 162 -10.12 13.66 -7.93
C GLY A 162 -9.65 14.02 -9.34
N GLU A 163 -10.42 13.68 -10.38
CA GLU A 163 -10.12 14.08 -11.76
C GLU A 163 -10.41 15.56 -12.02
N LYS A 164 -11.39 16.15 -11.33
CA LYS A 164 -11.82 17.56 -11.52
C LYS A 164 -11.10 18.55 -10.61
N MET A 165 -10.65 18.13 -9.43
CA MET A 165 -9.76 18.90 -8.58
C MET A 165 -8.32 18.42 -8.83
N PRO A 166 -7.48 19.18 -9.55
CA PRO A 166 -6.07 18.88 -9.71
C PRO A 166 -5.34 19.15 -8.40
N LEU A 167 -5.62 18.31 -7.41
CA LEU A 167 -4.79 18.09 -6.25
C LEU A 167 -4.12 16.75 -6.56
N GLU A 168 -3.01 16.80 -7.29
CA GLU A 168 -2.19 15.62 -7.65
C GLU A 168 -2.06 14.64 -6.47
#